data_AF-A0A815LIY1-F1
#
_entry.id   AF-A0A815LIY1-F1
#
_cell.length_a   1.000
_cell.length_b   1.000
_cell.length_c   1.000
_cell.angle_alpha   90.00
_cell.angle_beta   90.00
_cell.angle_gamma   90.00
#
_symmetry.space_group_name_H-M   'P 1'
#
loop_
_entity.id
_entity.type
_entity.pdbx_description
1 polymer ?
#
loop_
_entity_poly.entity_id
_entity_poly.type
_entity_poly.pdbx_seq_one_letter_code
_entity_poly.pdbx_strand_id
1 'polypeptide(L)' 'TPEGPFQLIGIDYCGPFKRTPRGNKYVLCITDYFTRWVIAIALPDCSAQTTAQAIFNEYICRYGVHCKKYP' A
#
# COMPACT_ATOMS: atom_id res chain seq x y z
N THR A 1 -4.10 -16.10 -11.88
CA THR A 1 -3.00 -15.91 -10.91
C THR A 1 -1.97 -14.97 -11.52
N PRO A 2 -1.38 -14.02 -10.78
CA PRO A 2 -0.32 -13.16 -11.34
C PRO A 2 0.90 -14.00 -11.77
N GLU A 3 1.55 -13.58 -12.85
CA GLU A 3 2.68 -14.27 -13.50
C GLU A 3 4.03 -13.60 -13.18
N GLY A 4 4.01 -12.42 -12.56
CA GLY A 4 5.20 -11.74 -12.10
C GLY A 4 4.91 -10.71 -11.00
N PRO A 5 5.96 -10.17 -10.36
CA PRO A 5 5.84 -9.19 -9.29
C PRO A 5 5.05 -7.95 -9.73
N PHE A 6 4.26 -7.41 -8.81
CA PHE A 6 3.53 -6.14 -8.94
C PHE A 6 2.45 -6.09 -10.04
N GLN A 7 2.13 -7.22 -10.68
CA GLN A 7 1.02 -7.30 -11.65
C GLN A 7 -0.37 -7.21 -11.00
N LEU A 8 -0.47 -7.63 -9.75
CA LEU A 8 -1.69 -7.55 -8.95
C LEU A 8 -1.30 -7.28 -7.51
N ILE A 9 -1.80 -6.17 -6.98
CA ILE A 9 -1.60 -5.79 -5.59
C ILE A 9 -2.94 -5.76 -4.85
N GLY A 10 -2.91 -6.14 -3.58
CA GLY A 10 -4.00 -5.92 -2.64
C GLY A 10 -3.66 -4.73 -1.77
N ILE A 11 -4.62 -3.84 -1.56
CA ILE A 11 -4.46 -2.68 -0.68
C ILE A 11 -5.56 -2.76 0.37
N ASP A 12 -5.18 -2.76 1.64
CA ASP A 12 -6.13 -2.84 2.75
C ASP A 12 -5.65 -2.05 3.96
N TYR A 13 -6.59 -1.70 4.83
CA TYR A 13 -6.33 -1.00 6.09
C TYR A 13 -6.49 -1.92 7.28
N CYS A 14 -5.57 -1.78 8.24
CA CYS A 14 -5.75 -2.34 9.58
C CYS A 14 -5.89 -1.19 10.59
N GLY A 15 -6.86 -1.32 11.50
CA GLY A 15 -7.09 -0.38 12.59
C GLY A 15 -8.57 -0.05 12.82
N PRO A 16 -8.88 0.97 13.62
CA PRO A 16 -7.93 1.84 14.33
C PRO A 16 -7.20 1.12 15.48
N PHE A 17 -5.90 1.37 15.60
CA PHE A 17 -5.05 0.96 16.72
C PHE A 17 -4.92 2.09 17.76
N LYS A 18 -4.23 1.80 18.87
CA LYS A 18 -3.80 2.85 19.82
C LYS A 18 -2.97 3.90 19.08
N ARG A 19 -3.33 5.17 19.28
CA ARG A 19 -2.65 6.30 18.65
C ARG A 19 -1.19 6.35 19.10
N THR A 20 -0.28 6.38 18.14
CA THR A 20 1.15 6.59 18.40
C THR A 20 1.43 8.06 18.76
N PRO A 21 2.59 8.40 19.36
CA PRO A 21 2.98 9.79 19.61
C PRO A 21 3.03 10.66 18.35
N ARG A 22 3.31 10.06 17.19
CA ARG A 22 3.28 10.74 15.88
C ARG A 22 1.88 10.89 15.28
N GLY A 23 0.86 10.43 16.00
CA GLY A 23 -0.53 10.58 15.60
C GLY A 23 -1.12 9.46 14.75
N ASN A 24 -0.33 8.47 14.35
CA ASN A 24 -0.79 7.35 13.52
C ASN A 24 -1.70 6.40 14.29
N LYS A 25 -2.76 5.93 13.63
CA LYS A 25 -3.78 5.02 14.15
C LYS A 25 -4.08 3.85 13.20
N TYR A 26 -3.62 3.91 11.96
CA TYR A 26 -3.91 2.92 10.94
C TYR A 26 -2.62 2.42 10.32
N VAL A 27 -2.67 1.21 9.75
CA VAL A 27 -1.64 0.67 8.88
C VAL A 27 -2.27 0.41 7.51
N LEU A 28 -1.74 1.04 6.47
CA LEU A 28 -2.05 0.73 5.09
C LEU A 28 -1.09 -0.36 4.61
N CYS A 29 -1.64 -1.51 4.24
CA CYS A 29 -0.90 -2.65 3.75
C CYS A 29 -1.06 -2.75 2.23
N ILE A 30 0.06 -2.75 1.50
CA ILE A 30 0.10 -3.03 0.06
C ILE A 30 0.80 -4.38 -0.12
N THR A 31 0.09 -5.37 -0.61
CA THR A 31 0.58 -6.75 -0.77
C THR A 31 0.69 -7.11 -2.24
N ASP A 32 1.89 -7.48 -2.70
CA ASP A 32 2.05 -8.09 -4.01
C ASP A 32 1.59 -9.55 -3.98
N TYR A 33 0.59 -9.90 -4.80
CA TYR A 33 0.02 -11.25 -4.78
C TYR A 33 0.95 -12.31 -5.37
N PHE A 34 1.95 -11.93 -6.17
CA PHE A 34 2.92 -12.88 -6.73
C PHE A 34 3.97 -13.28 -5.69
N THR A 35 4.71 -12.30 -5.16
CA THR A 35 5.79 -12.54 -4.19
C THR A 35 5.30 -12.71 -2.75
N ARG A 36 4.06 -12.30 -2.45
CA ARG A 36 3.54 -12.13 -1.09
C ARG A 36 4.29 -11.08 -0.26
N TRP A 37 5.07 -10.23 -0.92
CA TRP A 37 5.75 -9.11 -0.28
C TRP A 37 4.74 -8.05 0.18
N VAL A 38 4.93 -7.53 1.40
CA VAL A 38 4.04 -6.55 2.02
C VAL A 38 4.80 -5.26 2.32
N ILE A 39 4.21 -4.13 1.94
CA ILE A 39 4.60 -2.79 2.36
C ILE A 39 3.57 -2.33 3.40
N ALA A 40 4.02 -2.02 4.61
CA ALA A 40 3.16 -1.56 5.71
C ALA A 40 3.47 -0.11 6.07
N ILE A 41 2.47 0.77 5.94
CA ILE A 41 2.64 2.22 6.10
C ILE A 41 1.74 2.71 7.24
N ALA A 42 2.33 3.33 8.27
CA ALA A 42 1.57 3.86 9.40
C ALA A 42 0.97 5.24 9.06
N LEU A 43 -0.35 5.40 9.22
CA LEU A 43 -1.10 6.60 8.82
C LEU A 43 -2.03 7.13 9.94
N PRO A 44 -2.31 8.45 9.98
CA PRO A 44 -3.21 9.06 10.97
C PRO A 44 -4.70 8.78 10.71
N ASP A 45 -5.07 8.59 9.44
CA ASP A 45 -6.45 8.35 8.96
C ASP A 45 -6.45 7.50 7.68
N CYS A 46 -7.66 7.19 7.20
CA CYS A 46 -7.91 6.45 5.95
C CYS A 46 -8.50 7.35 4.86
N SER A 47 -8.24 8.67 4.91
CA SER A 47 -8.77 9.59 3.90
C SER A 47 -8.12 9.35 2.54
N ALA A 48 -8.86 9.57 1.45
CA ALA A 48 -8.36 9.36 0.09
C ALA A 48 -7.05 10.14 -0.19
N GLN A 49 -6.92 11.35 0.35
CA GLN A 49 -5.71 12.17 0.19
C GLN A 49 -4.50 11.53 0.88
N THR A 50 -4.65 11.14 2.15
CA THR A 50 -3.58 10.44 2.91
C THR A 50 -3.20 9.13 2.23
N THR A 51 -4.18 8.35 1.77
CA THR A 51 -3.96 7.09 1.04
C THR A 51 -3.19 7.32 -0.26
N ALA A 52 -3.61 8.29 -1.08
CA ALA A 52 -2.98 8.59 -2.36
C ALA A 52 -1.52 9.04 -2.17
N GLN A 53 -1.27 9.91 -1.20
CA GLN A 53 0.07 10.37 -0.87
C GLN A 53 0.97 9.20 -0.42
N ALA A 54 0.43 8.31 0.43
CA ALA A 54 1.15 7.13 0.90
C ALA A 54 1.48 6.17 -0.24
N ILE A 55 0.52 5.83 -1.10
CA ILE A 55 0.74 4.97 -2.27
C ILE A 55 1.76 5.59 -3.21
N PHE A 56 1.66 6.89 -3.49
CA PHE A 56 2.58 7.57 -4.38
C PHE A 56 4.02 7.51 -3.85
N ASN A 57 4.23 7.94 -2.60
CA ASN A 57 5.57 8.07 -2.01
C ASN A 57 6.21 6.71 -1.67
N GLU A 58 5.43 5.78 -1.11
CA GLU A 58 5.96 4.53 -0.54
C GLU A 58 5.92 3.36 -1.52
N TYR A 59 5.07 3.42 -2.54
CA TYR A 59 4.96 2.38 -3.56
C TYR A 59 5.42 2.87 -4.94
N ILE A 60 4.71 3.84 -5.55
CA ILE A 60 4.96 4.23 -6.95
C ILE A 60 6.36 4.82 -7.14
N CYS A 61 6.78 5.77 -6.32
CA CYS A 61 8.10 6.39 -6.44
C CYS A 61 9.27 5.41 -6.20
N ARG A 62 9.03 4.31 -5.49
CA ARG A 62 10.08 3.35 -5.13
C ARG A 62 10.17 2.17 -6.08
N TYR A 63 9.03 1.66 -6.54
CA TYR A 63 8.95 0.44 -7.35
C TYR A 63 8.46 0.70 -8.77
N GLY A 64 7.92 1.89 -9.05
CA GLY A 64 7.30 2.23 -10.32
C GLY A 64 5.85 1.78 -10.41
N VAL A 65 5.24 2.00 -11.59
CA VAL A 65 3.90 1.52 -11.92
C VAL A 65 4.03 0.30 -12.82
N HIS A 66 3.65 -0.86 -12.30
CA HIS A 66 3.59 -2.08 -13.10
C HIS A 66 2.18 -2.23 -13.65
N CYS A 67 1.98 -1.76 -14.88
CA CYS A 67 0.76 -2.06 -15.62
C CYS A 67 0.84 -3.48 -16.19
N LYS A 68 -0.26 -4.24 -16.10
CA LYS A 68 -0.44 -5.36 -17.04
C LYS A 68 -0.42 -4.77 -18.44
N LYS A 69 0.53 -5.21 -19.27
CA LYS A 69 0.40 -5.02 -20.71
C LYS A 69 -0.82 -5.84 -21.14
N TYR A 70 -1.93 -5.17 -21.40
CA TYR A 70 -3.01 -5.81 -22.13
C TYR A 70 -2.54 -6.04 -23.56
N PRO A 71 -2.83 -7.21 -24.16
CA PRO A 71 -2.65 -7.41 -25.60
C PRO A 71 -3.54 -6.46 -26.40
#